data_AF-A0A9X6Q920-F1
#
_entry.id   AF-A0A9X6Q920-F1
#
_cell.length_a   1.000
_cell.length_b   1.000
_cell.length_c   1.000
_cell.angle_alpha   90.00
_cell.angle_beta   90.00
_cell.angle_gamma   90.00
#
_symmetry.space_group_name_H-M   'P 1'
#
loop_
_entity.id
_entity.type
_entity.pdbx_description
1 polymer ?
#
loop_
_entity_poly.entity_id
_entity_poly.type
_entity_poly.pdbx_seq_one_letter_code
_entity_poly.pdbx_strand_id
1 'polypeptide(L)'
;MEKWFSVKEVAALLGYKNEETIKRKLKDGLFPNAFQNSRKEGWKIPASDVATLAGSSLKKIQSKKSSSTDYNKFELVKLAYQIATLTSPPEGVHKALTSLPLEQALKICLILRQQSRPIDAPFKFVKAAITKKWTPDPITDEKKKSLVDFTQRDFEGGGLKEQSMGKIPLYNWLE
;
A
#
# COMPACT_ATOMS: atom_id res chain seq x y z
N MET A 1 -27.93 -30.57 18.57
CA MET A 1 -27.87 -30.05 19.95
C MET A 1 -26.62 -29.21 20.09
N GLU A 2 -26.76 -27.89 20.18
CA GLU A 2 -25.62 -27.01 20.42
C GLU A 2 -25.23 -27.12 21.89
N LYS A 3 -24.06 -27.72 22.15
CA LYS A 3 -23.48 -27.79 23.50
C LYS A 3 -22.70 -26.51 23.77
N TRP A 4 -23.06 -25.82 24.84
CA TRP A 4 -22.42 -24.60 25.31
C TRP A 4 -21.54 -24.93 26.51
N PHE A 5 -20.30 -24.46 26.50
CA PHE A 5 -19.35 -24.65 27.59
C PHE A 5 -19.08 -23.33 28.31
N SER A 6 -18.92 -23.42 29.63
CA SER A 6 -18.44 -22.33 30.47
C SER A 6 -16.92 -22.19 30.40
N VAL A 7 -16.39 -21.02 30.79
CA VAL A 7 -14.94 -20.75 30.84
C VAL A 7 -14.18 -21.81 31.63
N LYS A 8 -14.76 -22.32 32.72
CA LYS A 8 -14.15 -23.33 33.59
C LYS A 8 -14.00 -24.67 32.88
N GLU A 9 -15.03 -25.09 32.18
CA GLU A 9 -15.03 -26.34 31.41
C GLU A 9 -14.07 -26.24 30.23
N VAL A 10 -14.04 -25.11 29.53
CA VAL A 10 -13.08 -24.87 28.44
C VAL A 10 -11.64 -24.83 28.97
N ALA A 11 -11.40 -24.31 30.17
CA ALA A 11 -10.08 -24.34 30.82
C ALA A 11 -9.62 -25.77 31.09
N ALA A 12 -10.50 -26.58 31.67
CA ALA A 12 -10.23 -27.98 31.94
C ALA A 12 -10.00 -28.78 30.65
N LEU A 13 -10.83 -28.56 29.62
CA LEU A 13 -10.73 -29.25 28.33
C LEU A 13 -9.45 -28.89 27.55
N LEU A 14 -8.97 -27.66 27.65
CA LEU A 14 -7.77 -27.19 26.96
C LEU A 14 -6.49 -27.29 27.82
N GLY A 15 -6.60 -27.76 29.06
CA GLY A 15 -5.46 -27.91 29.96
C GLY A 15 -4.88 -26.59 30.48
N TYR A 16 -5.64 -25.49 30.45
CA TYR A 16 -5.21 -24.21 31.01
C TYR A 16 -5.49 -24.15 32.51
N LYS A 17 -4.47 -23.78 33.31
CA LYS A 17 -4.60 -23.62 34.77
C LYS A 17 -5.41 -22.39 35.18
N ASN A 18 -5.49 -21.37 34.31
CA ASN A 18 -6.08 -20.08 34.62
C ASN A 18 -7.28 -19.75 33.71
N GLU A 19 -8.43 -19.48 34.32
CA GLU A 19 -9.64 -19.01 33.65
C GLU A 19 -9.43 -17.66 32.94
N GLU A 20 -8.50 -16.83 33.44
CA GLU A 20 -8.16 -15.54 32.84
C GLU A 20 -7.51 -15.68 31.46
N THR A 21 -6.79 -16.78 31.21
CA THR A 21 -6.17 -17.03 29.91
C THR A 21 -7.24 -17.13 28.82
N ILE A 22 -8.37 -17.79 29.12
CA ILE A 22 -9.48 -17.90 28.18
C ILE A 22 -10.20 -16.57 28.02
N LYS A 23 -10.43 -15.82 29.11
CA LYS A 23 -10.99 -14.46 29.01
C LYS A 23 -10.14 -13.52 28.14
N ARG A 24 -8.81 -13.67 28.20
CA ARG A 24 -7.89 -12.94 27.33
C ARG A 24 -7.99 -13.39 25.87
N LYS A 25 -8.04 -14.70 25.61
CA LYS A 25 -8.23 -15.25 24.26
C LYS A 25 -9.56 -14.87 23.63
N LEU A 26 -10.62 -14.76 24.45
CA LEU A 26 -11.92 -14.20 24.04
C LEU A 26 -11.78 -12.74 23.60
N LYS A 27 -11.07 -11.90 24.37
CA LYS A 27 -10.77 -10.51 23.97
C LYS A 27 -9.89 -10.40 22.74
N ASP A 28 -8.96 -11.34 22.54
CA ASP A 28 -8.10 -11.41 21.35
C ASP A 28 -8.87 -11.83 20.08
N GLY A 29 -10.17 -12.14 20.17
CA GLY A 29 -11.03 -12.49 19.04
C GLY A 29 -10.82 -13.92 18.54
N LEU A 30 -10.25 -14.81 19.37
CA LEU A 30 -9.98 -16.19 18.97
C LEU A 30 -11.24 -17.07 18.91
N PHE A 31 -12.33 -16.61 19.52
CA PHE A 31 -13.62 -17.30 19.56
C PHE A 31 -14.70 -16.37 18.99
N PRO A 32 -15.00 -16.45 17.69
CA PRO A 32 -15.93 -15.53 17.03
C PRO A 32 -17.39 -15.72 17.46
N ASN A 33 -17.75 -16.92 17.97
CA ASN A 33 -19.12 -17.25 18.33
C ASN A 33 -19.34 -17.30 19.86
N ALA A 34 -18.35 -16.87 20.65
CA ALA A 34 -18.49 -16.79 22.09
C ALA A 34 -19.15 -15.48 22.51
N PHE A 35 -20.14 -15.58 23.39
CA PHE A 35 -20.86 -14.43 23.90
C PHE A 35 -20.85 -14.40 25.43
N GLN A 36 -20.89 -13.19 25.98
CA GLN A 36 -21.06 -12.98 27.41
C GLN A 36 -22.54 -12.76 27.70
N ASN A 37 -23.19 -13.71 28.38
CA ASN A 37 -24.63 -13.61 28.63
C ASN A 37 -24.96 -12.57 29.71
N SER A 38 -24.15 -12.51 30.79
CA SER A 38 -24.31 -11.51 31.87
C SER A 38 -23.08 -11.47 32.80
N ARG A 39 -22.97 -10.44 33.65
CA ARG A 39 -21.93 -10.36 34.72
C ARG A 39 -22.03 -11.52 35.72
N LYS A 40 -23.24 -12.07 35.94
CA LYS A 40 -23.47 -13.21 36.85
C LYS A 40 -23.29 -14.57 36.18
N GLU A 41 -23.63 -14.69 34.89
CA GLU A 41 -23.62 -15.97 34.18
C GLU A 41 -22.33 -16.24 33.39
N GLY A 42 -21.49 -15.23 33.19
CA GLY A 42 -20.18 -15.38 32.56
C GLY A 42 -20.25 -15.59 31.05
N TRP A 43 -19.14 -16.09 30.49
CA TRP A 43 -18.99 -16.35 29.07
C TRP A 43 -19.46 -17.76 28.71
N LYS A 44 -20.20 -17.87 27.60
CA LYS A 44 -20.57 -19.14 26.97
C LYS A 44 -19.84 -19.28 25.65
N ILE A 45 -19.17 -20.42 25.46
CA ILE A 45 -18.37 -20.73 24.29
C ILE A 45 -19.00 -21.97 23.64
N PRO A 46 -19.33 -21.95 22.33
CA PRO A 46 -19.88 -23.12 21.67
C PRO A 46 -18.83 -24.23 21.49
N ALA A 47 -19.26 -25.48 21.48
CA ALA A 47 -18.38 -26.64 21.27
C ALA A 47 -17.50 -26.56 20.01
N SER A 48 -18.01 -25.92 18.94
CA SER A 48 -17.28 -25.70 17.69
C SER A 48 -16.00 -24.88 17.90
N ASP A 49 -16.08 -23.86 18.74
CA ASP A 49 -14.98 -22.94 19.04
C ASP A 49 -13.92 -23.59 19.96
N VAL A 50 -14.34 -24.52 20.82
CA VAL A 50 -13.43 -25.33 21.64
C VAL A 50 -12.68 -26.34 20.78
N ALA A 51 -13.36 -26.97 19.82
CA ALA A 51 -12.77 -27.96 18.92
C ALA A 51 -11.73 -27.35 17.98
N THR A 52 -11.97 -26.16 17.44
CA THR A 52 -10.99 -25.44 16.61
C THR A 52 -9.73 -25.09 17.41
N LEU A 53 -9.88 -24.67 18.66
CA LEU A 53 -8.74 -24.35 19.51
C LEU A 53 -7.97 -25.61 19.95
N ALA A 54 -8.67 -26.68 20.33
CA ALA A 54 -8.04 -27.96 20.68
C ALA A 54 -7.25 -28.55 19.49
N GLY A 55 -7.81 -28.48 18.28
CA GLY A 55 -7.12 -28.89 17.04
C GLY A 55 -5.93 -28.00 16.68
N SER A 56 -5.91 -26.74 17.12
CA SER A 56 -4.83 -25.78 16.84
C SER A 56 -3.66 -25.83 17.85
N SER A 57 -3.75 -26.63 18.92
CA SER A 57 -2.73 -26.77 19.96
C SER A 57 -1.31 -27.13 19.43
N LEU A 58 -1.22 -27.71 18.23
CA LEU A 58 0.06 -28.03 17.57
C LEU A 58 0.66 -26.90 16.71
N LYS A 59 0.00 -25.74 16.53
CA LYS A 59 0.56 -24.60 15.80
C LYS A 59 0.82 -23.41 16.71
N LYS A 60 1.78 -23.58 17.62
CA LYS A 60 2.52 -22.44 18.18
C LYS A 60 3.49 -21.93 17.11
N ILE A 61 3.02 -21.07 16.19
CA ILE A 61 3.91 -20.38 15.25
C ILE A 61 3.58 -18.88 15.31
N GLN A 62 4.48 -18.17 15.99
CA GLN A 62 5.01 -16.85 15.68
C GLN A 62 4.01 -15.72 15.36
N SER A 63 4.04 -14.71 16.24
CA SER A 63 3.97 -13.27 15.92
C SER A 63 3.14 -12.83 14.71
N LYS A 64 2.05 -12.11 15.01
CA LYS A 64 1.43 -11.13 14.12
C LYS A 64 2.49 -10.21 13.49
N LYS A 65 2.91 -10.50 12.26
CA LYS A 65 3.43 -9.56 11.26
C LYS A 65 3.00 -10.05 9.88
N SER A 66 2.55 -9.09 9.07
CA SER A 66 2.04 -9.15 7.69
C SER A 66 0.84 -10.04 7.44
N SER A 67 -0.30 -9.40 7.17
CA SER A 67 -1.34 -9.92 6.29
C SER A 67 -0.70 -10.65 5.12
N SER A 68 -0.88 -11.98 5.04
CA SER A 68 -0.74 -12.73 3.79
C SER A 68 -1.64 -12.01 2.81
N THR A 69 -1.01 -11.20 2.00
CA THR A 69 -1.58 -10.90 0.72
C THR A 69 -0.52 -11.35 -0.23
N ASP A 70 -0.59 -12.65 -0.51
CA ASP A 70 -0.04 -13.27 -1.69
C ASP A 70 -0.75 -12.65 -2.91
N TYR A 71 -0.60 -11.33 -3.09
CA TYR A 71 -1.00 -10.69 -4.31
C TYR A 71 -0.14 -11.30 -5.41
N ASN A 72 -0.78 -11.76 -6.49
CA ASN A 72 -0.06 -12.16 -7.69
C ASN A 72 0.78 -10.96 -8.15
N LYS A 73 2.08 -10.97 -7.85
CA LYS A 73 3.04 -9.93 -8.22
C LYS A 73 2.94 -9.59 -9.70
N PHE A 74 2.68 -10.63 -10.51
CA PHE A 74 2.40 -10.54 -11.93
C PHE A 74 1.21 -9.62 -12.23
N GLU A 75 0.06 -9.83 -11.60
CA GLU A 75 -1.14 -9.00 -11.78
C GLU A 75 -0.92 -7.57 -11.30
N LEU A 76 -0.24 -7.37 -10.16
CA LEU A 76 0.05 -6.03 -9.65
C LEU A 76 0.91 -5.22 -10.62
N VAL A 77 1.96 -5.83 -11.17
CA VAL A 77 2.84 -5.19 -12.15
C VAL A 77 2.08 -4.88 -13.44
N LYS A 78 1.18 -5.78 -13.87
CA LYS A 78 0.32 -5.58 -15.04
C LYS A 78 -0.59 -4.36 -14.87
N LEU A 79 -1.29 -4.28 -13.73
CA LEU A 79 -2.17 -3.17 -13.39
C LEU A 79 -1.40 -1.86 -13.26
N ALA A 80 -0.26 -1.86 -12.56
CA ALA A 80 0.56 -0.67 -12.38
C ALA A 80 1.05 -0.10 -13.72
N TYR A 81 1.47 -0.97 -14.65
CA TYR A 81 1.88 -0.54 -15.99
C TYR A 81 0.70 0.03 -16.79
N GLN A 82 -0.46 -0.62 -16.71
CA GLN A 82 -1.67 -0.15 -17.39
C GLN A 82 -2.13 1.20 -16.83
N ILE A 83 -2.00 1.45 -15.53
CA ILE A 83 -2.31 2.75 -14.92
C ILE A 83 -1.28 3.82 -15.35
N ALA A 84 -0.01 3.44 -15.55
CA ALA A 84 1.05 4.37 -15.95
C ALA A 84 0.94 4.80 -17.42
N THR A 85 0.63 3.86 -18.31
CA THR A 85 0.69 4.07 -19.77
C THR A 85 -0.67 4.04 -20.47
N LEU A 86 -1.74 3.68 -19.75
CA LEU A 86 -3.07 3.38 -20.30
C LEU A 86 -3.08 2.24 -21.33
N THR A 87 -1.99 1.47 -21.42
CA THR A 87 -1.82 0.36 -22.36
C THR A 87 -1.42 -0.92 -21.63
N SER A 88 -1.74 -2.08 -22.21
CA SER A 88 -1.33 -3.37 -21.66
C SER A 88 0.18 -3.59 -21.86
N PRO A 89 0.93 -4.07 -20.85
CA PRO A 89 2.36 -4.30 -20.99
C PRO A 89 2.66 -5.40 -22.02
N PRO A 90 3.63 -5.18 -22.93
CA PRO A 90 4.11 -6.27 -23.78
C PRO A 90 4.79 -7.35 -22.93
N GLU A 91 4.65 -8.61 -23.35
CA GLU A 91 5.04 -9.78 -22.56
C GLU A 91 6.51 -9.74 -22.08
N GLY A 92 7.41 -9.25 -22.93
CA GLY A 92 8.83 -9.08 -22.58
C GLY A 92 9.06 -8.05 -21.47
N VAL A 93 8.29 -6.96 -21.43
CA VAL A 93 8.37 -5.94 -20.37
C VAL A 93 7.80 -6.48 -19.07
N HIS A 94 6.69 -7.20 -19.16
CA HIS A 94 6.02 -7.76 -17.97
C HIS A 94 6.89 -8.80 -17.26
N LYS A 95 7.55 -9.69 -18.01
CA LYS A 95 8.54 -10.64 -17.48
C LYS A 95 9.74 -9.92 -16.84
N ALA A 96 10.26 -8.89 -17.49
CA ALA A 96 11.38 -8.10 -16.96
C ALA A 96 11.04 -7.41 -15.63
N LEU A 97 9.85 -6.81 -15.53
CA LEU A 97 9.39 -6.13 -14.32
C LEU A 97 9.05 -7.12 -13.18
N THR A 98 8.51 -8.30 -13.51
CA THR A 98 8.18 -9.33 -12.51
C THR A 98 9.43 -9.97 -11.89
N SER A 99 10.56 -9.99 -12.62
CA SER A 99 11.85 -10.46 -12.09
C SER A 99 12.38 -9.56 -10.95
N LEU A 100 12.08 -8.26 -10.99
CA LEU A 100 12.58 -7.28 -10.03
C LEU A 100 11.78 -7.26 -8.72
N PRO A 101 12.34 -6.72 -7.62
CA PRO A 101 11.55 -6.38 -6.44
C PRO A 101 10.36 -5.47 -6.81
N LEU A 102 9.20 -5.68 -6.19
CA LEU A 102 7.98 -4.94 -6.52
C LEU A 102 8.18 -3.42 -6.46
N GLU A 103 8.88 -2.94 -5.43
CA GLU A 103 9.20 -1.52 -5.27
C GLU A 103 9.95 -0.93 -6.47
N GLN A 104 10.91 -1.68 -7.02
CA GLN A 104 11.68 -1.23 -8.18
C GLN A 104 10.82 -1.23 -9.45
N ALA A 105 9.97 -2.25 -9.63
CA ALA A 105 9.03 -2.28 -10.75
C ALA A 105 8.05 -1.08 -10.72
N LEU A 106 7.53 -0.73 -9.53
CA LEU A 106 6.65 0.41 -9.36
C LEU A 106 7.36 1.75 -9.60
N LYS A 107 8.61 1.91 -9.14
CA LYS A 107 9.42 3.09 -9.45
C LYS A 107 9.60 3.29 -10.96
N ILE A 108 9.90 2.21 -11.69
CA ILE A 108 10.03 2.27 -13.15
C ILE A 108 8.69 2.67 -13.79
N CYS A 109 7.56 2.14 -13.32
CA CYS A 109 6.23 2.55 -13.80
C CYS A 109 5.91 4.02 -13.52
N LEU A 110 6.36 4.57 -12.38
CA LEU A 110 6.21 5.99 -12.08
C LEU A 110 7.04 6.85 -13.03
N ILE A 111 8.30 6.47 -13.28
CA ILE A 111 9.16 7.19 -14.23
C ILE A 111 8.53 7.16 -15.64
N LEU A 112 8.01 6.00 -16.07
CA LEU A 112 7.29 5.86 -17.34
C LEU A 112 6.16 6.89 -17.46
N ARG A 113 5.38 7.10 -16.39
CA ARG A 113 4.28 8.08 -16.36
C ARG A 113 4.77 9.53 -16.33
N GLN A 114 5.92 9.79 -15.71
CA GLN A 114 6.51 11.14 -15.64
C GLN A 114 7.09 11.59 -16.99
N GLN A 115 7.43 10.67 -17.90
CA GLN A 115 7.95 11.04 -19.21
C GLN A 115 6.83 11.65 -20.07
N SER A 116 7.00 12.90 -20.51
CA SER A 116 6.07 13.57 -21.42
C SER A 116 6.17 13.09 -22.87
N ARG A 117 7.22 12.33 -23.20
CA ARG A 117 7.46 11.81 -24.56
C ARG A 117 6.97 10.37 -24.69
N PRO A 118 6.27 10.02 -25.80
CA PRO A 118 5.87 8.65 -26.06
C PRO A 118 7.13 7.77 -26.21
N ILE A 119 7.12 6.61 -25.57
CA ILE A 119 8.24 5.68 -25.58
C ILE A 119 8.02 4.66 -26.69
N ASP A 120 8.83 4.76 -27.74
CA ASP A 120 8.77 3.87 -28.92
C ASP A 120 9.14 2.41 -28.58
N ALA A 121 10.12 2.22 -27.69
CA ALA A 121 10.62 0.89 -27.31
C ALA A 121 10.58 0.67 -25.78
N PRO A 122 9.44 0.25 -25.21
CA PRO A 122 9.27 0.12 -23.75
C PRO A 122 10.23 -0.91 -23.13
N PHE A 123 10.62 -1.94 -23.88
CA PHE A 123 11.59 -2.93 -23.43
C PHE A 123 13.01 -2.36 -23.24
N LYS A 124 13.49 -1.55 -24.19
CA LYS A 124 14.80 -0.89 -24.09
C LYS A 124 14.84 0.07 -22.91
N PHE A 125 13.75 0.81 -22.71
CA PHE A 125 13.58 1.70 -21.57
C PHE A 125 13.69 0.97 -20.24
N VAL A 126 12.93 -0.11 -20.05
CA VAL A 126 12.96 -0.89 -18.80
C VAL A 126 14.35 -1.47 -18.55
N LYS A 127 15.02 -2.01 -19.58
CA LYS A 127 16.40 -2.50 -19.47
C LYS A 127 17.36 -1.39 -19.02
N ALA A 128 17.25 -0.19 -19.59
CA ALA A 128 18.07 0.96 -19.22
C ALA A 128 17.78 1.44 -17.79
N ALA A 129 16.51 1.43 -17.37
CA ALA A 129 16.11 1.81 -16.02
C ALA A 129 16.65 0.82 -14.97
N ILE A 130 16.67 -0.48 -15.28
CA ILE A 130 17.23 -1.52 -14.42
C ILE A 130 18.75 -1.33 -14.26
N THR A 131 19.48 -1.13 -15.36
CA THR A 131 20.95 -0.99 -15.31
C THR A 131 21.37 0.27 -14.59
N LYS A 132 20.66 1.38 -14.79
CA LYS A 132 20.99 2.69 -14.21
C LYS A 132 20.37 2.94 -12.83
N LYS A 133 19.52 2.04 -12.31
CA LYS A 133 18.79 2.19 -11.04
C LYS A 133 18.13 3.55 -10.89
N TRP A 134 17.38 3.95 -11.92
CA TRP A 134 16.71 5.25 -11.92
C TRP A 134 15.74 5.41 -10.74
N THR A 135 15.72 6.60 -10.18
CA THR A 135 14.79 7.02 -9.13
C THR A 135 13.79 8.01 -9.72
N PRO A 136 12.48 7.87 -9.45
CA PRO A 136 11.51 8.88 -9.85
C PRO A 136 11.85 10.20 -9.18
N ASP A 137 11.67 11.31 -9.90
CA ASP A 137 11.85 12.63 -9.32
C ASP A 137 10.87 12.78 -8.15
N PRO A 138 11.34 13.23 -6.97
CA PRO A 138 10.45 13.49 -5.85
C PRO A 138 9.42 14.52 -6.29
N ILE A 139 8.15 14.30 -5.94
CA ILE A 139 7.11 15.31 -6.12
C ILE A 139 7.51 16.46 -5.20
N THR A 140 8.19 17.46 -5.74
CA THR A 140 8.46 18.68 -5.02
C THR A 140 7.13 19.38 -4.86
N ASP A 141 6.65 19.50 -3.62
CA ASP A 141 5.73 20.58 -3.26
C ASP A 141 6.51 21.87 -3.42
N GLU A 142 6.64 22.33 -4.67
CA GLU A 142 7.10 23.68 -4.95
C GLU A 142 6.14 24.55 -4.16
N LYS A 143 6.61 25.14 -3.05
CA LYS A 143 5.85 26.08 -2.27
C LYS A 143 5.48 27.18 -3.25
N LYS A 144 4.27 27.13 -3.81
CA LYS A 144 3.72 28.20 -4.61
C LYS A 144 3.73 29.39 -3.67
N LYS A 145 4.72 30.27 -3.83
CA LYS A 145 4.75 31.55 -3.13
C LYS A 145 3.37 32.16 -3.38
N SER A 146 2.71 32.66 -2.35
CA SER A 146 1.41 33.29 -2.57
C SER A 146 1.59 34.37 -3.63
N LEU A 147 0.57 34.63 -4.46
CA LEU A 147 0.65 35.66 -5.51
C LEU A 147 1.14 37.02 -4.96
N VAL A 148 0.93 37.24 -3.66
CA VAL A 148 1.29 38.45 -2.90
C VAL A 148 2.80 38.52 -2.58
N ASP A 149 3.48 37.36 -2.50
CA ASP A 149 4.92 37.28 -2.20
C ASP A 149 5.79 37.24 -3.47
N PHE A 150 5.18 37.35 -4.66
CA PHE A 150 5.91 37.36 -5.93
C PHE A 150 6.50 38.76 -6.16
N THR A 151 7.81 38.90 -5.95
CA THR A 151 8.50 40.18 -6.18
C THR A 151 9.05 40.27 -7.60
N GLN A 152 9.27 41.49 -8.11
CA GLN A 152 9.82 41.72 -9.46
C GLN A 152 11.18 41.03 -9.68
N ARG A 153 11.99 40.86 -8.63
CA ARG A 153 13.26 40.12 -8.69
C ARG A 153 13.07 38.62 -8.91
N ASP A 154 11.96 38.04 -8.42
CA ASP A 154 11.63 36.63 -8.67
C ASP A 154 11.23 36.40 -10.14
N PHE A 155 10.65 37.42 -10.78
CA PHE A 155 10.31 37.39 -12.22
C PHE A 155 11.56 37.46 -13.10
N GLU A 156 12.55 38.27 -12.72
CA GLU A 156 13.81 38.43 -13.46
C GLU A 156 14.80 37.27 -13.24
N GLY A 157 14.76 36.60 -12.07
CA GLY A 157 15.62 35.46 -11.75
C GLY A 157 15.16 34.11 -12.30
N GLY A 158 13.87 33.99 -12.65
CA GLY A 158 13.33 32.84 -13.35
C GLY A 158 13.74 32.93 -14.82
N GLY A 159 14.72 32.14 -15.25
CA GLY A 159 15.13 32.00 -16.65
C GLY A 159 14.00 31.42 -17.51
N LEU A 160 12.96 32.19 -17.74
CA LEU A 160 11.96 31.95 -18.76
C LEU A 160 12.66 32.16 -20.09
N LYS A 161 12.81 31.07 -20.84
CA LYS A 161 13.01 31.17 -22.29
C LYS A 161 11.74 31.79 -22.85
N GLU A 162 11.70 33.12 -22.86
CA GLU A 162 10.75 33.91 -23.62
C GLU A 162 10.86 33.44 -25.07
N GLN A 163 9.88 32.65 -25.50
CA GLN A 163 9.53 32.59 -26.90
C GLN A 163 9.09 34.00 -27.23
N SER A 164 9.93 34.74 -27.95
CA SER A 164 9.74 36.13 -28.31
C SER A 164 8.52 36.27 -29.23
N MET A 165 7.33 36.28 -28.66
CA MET A 165 6.13 36.77 -29.34
C MET A 165 6.14 38.29 -29.26
N GLY A 166 6.56 38.92 -30.35
CA GLY A 166 6.19 40.28 -30.78
C GLY A 166 6.56 41.43 -29.82
N LYS A 167 7.37 42.38 -30.29
CA LYS A 167 7.63 43.65 -29.57
C LYS A 167 6.30 44.33 -29.21
N ILE A 168 5.96 44.35 -27.92
CA ILE A 168 4.86 45.15 -27.39
C ILE A 168 5.34 46.60 -27.42
N PRO A 169 4.70 47.53 -28.15
CA PRO A 169 5.07 48.93 -28.09
C PRO A 169 4.66 49.47 -26.72
N LEU A 170 5.63 49.95 -25.95
CA LEU A 170 5.40 50.67 -24.71
C LEU A 170 4.88 52.07 -25.07
N TYR A 171 3.58 52.30 -24.98
CA TYR A 171 3.05 53.66 -24.96
C TYR A 171 3.33 54.26 -23.59
N ASN A 172 3.96 55.44 -23.53
CA ASN A 172 4.05 56.25 -22.32
C ASN A 172 2.64 56.78 -22.00
N TRP A 173 2.09 56.37 -20.86
CA TRP A 173 0.73 56.72 -20.42
C TRP A 173 0.73 57.86 -19.39
N LEU A 174 1.80 58.64 -19.35
CA LEU A 174 1.93 59.86 -18.56
C LEU A 174 2.76 60.90 -19.35
N GLU A 175 2.17 61.42 -20.41
CA GLU A 175 2.47 62.75 -20.98
C GLU A 175 1.17 63.55 -21.04
#